data_AF-A0A3P6F0X4-F1
#
_entry.id   AF-A0A3P6F0X4-F1
#
_cell.length_a   1.000
_cell.length_b   1.000
_cell.length_c   1.000
_cell.angle_alpha   90.00
_cell.angle_beta   90.00
_cell.angle_gamma   90.00
#
_symmetry.space_group_name_H-M   'P 1'
#
loop_
_entity.id
_entity.type
_entity.pdbx_description
1 polymer ?
#
loop_
_entity_poly.entity_id
_entity_poly.type
_entity_poly.pdbx_seq_one_letter_code
_entity_poly.pdbx_strand_id
1 'polypeptide(L)'
;MKDNTSRSSSCSSLKLCLLSILFLTETVVAIKLPPNLKIPALIAFGDSIVDTGNNNNVKTVVKCDFQPYGINFQGGVPTGRFCDGRVPADLLAEEVGIKSVVPAYLDPNLTPKDLLTGVSFASGGSGYDPITPKLVAAISLQKQLEYFEEYIEKVKNLVGEERKNFILANSLFLLVAGSDDIANTYYDLHARPHYDVDSYTTLMANSASDFVNKLYGYGVRRIAVFGAPPLGCIPSQRTLGGGLLRVC
;
A
#
# COMPACT_ATOMS: atom_id res chain seq x y z
N MET A 1 -80.81 -24.13 -1.51
CA MET A 1 -80.29 -25.21 -0.65
C MET A 1 -78.78 -25.25 -0.87
N LYS A 2 -78.00 -24.96 0.18
CA LYS A 2 -76.52 -24.78 0.23
C LYS A 2 -76.06 -23.44 -0.37
N ASP A 3 -75.74 -22.39 0.40
CA ASP A 3 -74.67 -22.23 1.41
C ASP A 3 -73.35 -22.87 0.96
N ASN A 4 -72.33 -22.08 0.60
CA ASN A 4 -71.45 -21.42 1.59
C ASN A 4 -70.30 -20.65 0.91
N THR A 5 -70.15 -19.37 1.30
CA THR A 5 -68.88 -18.63 1.63
C THR A 5 -67.73 -18.56 0.61
N SER A 6 -67.03 -17.45 0.39
CA SER A 6 -66.92 -16.18 1.12
C SER A 6 -66.10 -15.13 0.35
N ARG A 7 -66.53 -13.87 0.52
CA ARG A 7 -65.75 -12.62 0.80
C ARG A 7 -64.55 -12.27 -0.09
N SER A 8 -64.64 -11.14 -0.82
CA SER A 8 -64.21 -9.77 -0.43
C SER A 8 -62.67 -9.61 -0.55
N SER A 9 -62.06 -8.52 -0.99
CA SER A 9 -62.45 -7.10 -1.02
C SER A 9 -61.30 -6.34 -1.69
N SER A 10 -61.65 -5.31 -2.45
CA SER A 10 -61.07 -3.96 -2.42
C SER A 10 -59.56 -3.74 -2.23
N CYS A 11 -58.99 -3.03 -3.21
CA CYS A 11 -58.07 -1.89 -3.06
C CYS A 11 -56.67 -2.14 -2.45
N SER A 12 -55.65 -2.22 -3.31
CA SER A 12 -54.27 -1.81 -2.97
C SER A 12 -53.40 -1.67 -4.24
N SER A 13 -53.83 -0.90 -5.23
CA SER A 13 -53.00 -0.56 -6.40
C SER A 13 -52.20 0.74 -6.21
N LEU A 14 -51.97 1.17 -4.96
CA LEU A 14 -51.35 2.46 -4.64
C LEU A 14 -50.32 2.36 -3.52
N LYS A 15 -49.37 1.42 -3.57
CA LYS A 15 -48.29 1.33 -2.55
C LYS A 15 -46.98 0.67 -2.98
N LEU A 16 -46.64 0.69 -4.28
CA LEU A 16 -45.38 0.09 -4.76
C LEU A 16 -44.58 0.94 -5.76
N CYS A 17 -44.52 2.25 -5.54
CA CYS A 17 -43.69 3.15 -6.38
C CYS A 17 -42.84 4.16 -5.58
N LEU A 18 -42.57 3.91 -4.29
CA LEU A 18 -41.89 4.90 -3.42
C LEU A 18 -40.65 4.37 -2.67
N LEU A 19 -40.03 3.27 -3.09
CA LEU A 19 -38.92 2.65 -2.35
C LEU A 19 -37.68 2.27 -3.17
N SER A 20 -37.41 2.97 -4.27
CA SER A 20 -36.15 2.78 -5.01
C SER A 20 -35.52 4.10 -5.46
N ILE A 21 -35.47 5.09 -4.56
CA ILE A 21 -34.38 6.06 -4.60
C ILE A 21 -33.27 5.43 -3.76
N LEU A 22 -32.50 4.56 -4.40
CA LEU A 22 -31.15 4.22 -3.93
C LEU A 22 -30.37 5.54 -3.97
N PHE A 23 -30.33 6.23 -2.84
CA PHE A 23 -29.33 7.25 -2.61
C PHE A 23 -27.98 6.53 -2.70
N LEU A 24 -27.34 6.62 -3.87
CA LEU A 24 -25.90 6.47 -4.00
C LEU A 24 -25.28 7.65 -3.23
N THR A 25 -25.33 7.59 -1.89
CA THR A 25 -24.39 8.34 -1.10
C THR A 25 -23.07 7.65 -1.34
N GLU A 26 -22.22 8.23 -2.17
CA GLU A 26 -20.79 8.03 -1.98
C GLU A 26 -20.51 8.47 -0.55
N THR A 27 -20.43 7.52 0.37
CA THR A 27 -19.86 7.77 1.67
C THR A 27 -18.38 7.99 1.40
N VAL A 28 -18.02 9.23 1.04
CA VAL A 28 -16.68 9.73 1.30
C VAL A 28 -16.54 9.65 2.81
N VAL A 29 -15.97 8.55 3.29
CA VAL A 29 -15.53 8.44 4.67
C VAL A 29 -14.34 9.37 4.77
N ALA A 30 -14.60 10.66 4.91
CA ALA A 30 -13.59 11.61 5.32
C ALA A 30 -13.10 11.12 6.67
N ILE A 31 -11.82 10.75 6.76
CA ILE A 31 -11.22 10.27 8.00
C ILE A 31 -11.10 11.49 8.92
N LYS A 32 -12.18 11.78 9.65
CA LYS A 32 -12.19 12.87 10.61
C LYS A 32 -11.48 12.41 11.88
N LEU A 33 -10.17 12.61 11.91
CA LEU A 33 -9.37 12.36 13.12
C LEU A 33 -9.97 13.15 14.30
N PRO A 34 -9.97 12.59 15.52
CA PRO A 34 -10.33 13.34 16.72
C PRO A 34 -9.52 14.65 16.78
N PRO A 35 -10.08 15.78 17.28
CA PRO A 35 -9.42 17.09 17.27
C PRO A 35 -8.01 17.11 17.90
N ASN A 36 -7.74 16.18 18.81
CA ASN A 36 -6.47 16.06 19.54
C ASN A 36 -5.51 15.01 18.93
N LEU A 37 -5.92 14.28 17.89
CA LEU A 37 -5.11 13.26 17.25
C LEU A 37 -4.38 13.86 16.05
N LYS A 38 -3.10 14.21 16.26
CA LYS A 38 -2.20 14.59 15.16
C LYS A 38 -1.32 13.41 14.78
N ILE A 39 -1.32 13.06 13.49
CA ILE A 39 -0.38 12.10 12.92
C ILE A 39 0.80 12.93 12.39
N PRO A 40 2.00 12.86 12.98
CA PRO A 40 3.10 13.75 12.60
C PRO A 40 3.77 13.37 11.28
N ALA A 41 3.84 12.08 10.96
CA ALA A 41 4.44 11.59 9.73
C ALA A 41 3.74 10.33 9.18
N LEU A 42 3.94 10.08 7.89
CA LEU A 42 3.62 8.81 7.24
C LEU A 42 4.90 8.20 6.69
N ILE A 43 5.24 6.99 7.16
CA ILE A 43 6.44 6.27 6.76
C ILE A 43 6.03 4.99 6.06
N ALA A 44 6.56 4.73 4.86
CA ALA A 44 6.19 3.55 4.07
C ALA A 44 7.37 2.61 3.84
N PHE A 45 7.11 1.31 3.95
CA PHE A 45 8.00 0.21 3.61
C PHE A 45 7.28 -0.70 2.63
N GLY A 46 8.02 -1.35 1.73
CA GLY A 46 7.40 -2.30 0.82
C GLY A 46 7.94 -2.31 -0.60
N ASP A 47 7.01 -2.60 -1.50
CA ASP A 47 7.22 -2.81 -2.92
C ASP A 47 6.79 -1.59 -3.77
N SER A 48 6.58 -1.84 -5.06
CA SER A 48 6.20 -0.85 -6.08
C SER A 48 4.94 -0.06 -5.74
N ILE A 49 4.02 -0.62 -4.96
CA ILE A 49 2.73 0.00 -4.64
C ILE A 49 2.93 1.29 -3.85
N VAL A 50 3.96 1.38 -3.01
CA VAL A 50 4.26 2.57 -2.20
C VAL A 50 5.66 3.14 -2.46
N ASP A 51 6.31 2.72 -3.53
CA ASP A 51 7.55 3.34 -4.01
C ASP A 51 7.25 4.70 -4.66
N THR A 52 7.98 5.72 -4.20
CA THR A 52 7.83 7.10 -4.63
C THR A 52 9.03 7.59 -5.45
N GLY A 53 9.97 6.68 -5.79
CA GLY A 53 11.15 6.97 -6.61
C GLY A 53 12.49 6.45 -6.05
N ASN A 54 12.50 5.55 -5.05
CA ASN A 54 13.75 5.01 -4.53
C ASN A 54 14.51 4.20 -5.59
N ASN A 55 13.77 3.46 -6.44
CA ASN A 55 14.37 2.67 -7.52
C ASN A 55 15.19 3.50 -8.52
N ASN A 56 14.91 4.79 -8.66
CA ASN A 56 15.66 5.67 -9.55
C ASN A 56 17.12 5.82 -9.11
N ASN A 57 17.37 5.73 -7.80
CA ASN A 57 18.66 5.97 -7.16
C ASN A 57 19.46 4.67 -6.90
N VAL A 58 19.02 3.54 -7.46
CA VAL A 58 19.75 2.27 -7.42
C VAL A 58 19.88 1.64 -8.82
N LYS A 59 20.80 0.69 -8.96
CA LYS A 59 21.09 0.00 -10.22
C LYS A 59 20.14 -1.19 -10.42
N THR A 60 18.89 -0.88 -10.77
CA THR A 60 17.85 -1.86 -11.13
C THR A 60 17.23 -1.53 -12.48
N VAL A 61 16.65 -2.54 -13.14
CA VAL A 61 15.81 -2.37 -14.33
C VAL A 61 14.37 -2.02 -13.98
N VAL A 62 13.96 -2.18 -12.72
CA VAL A 62 12.59 -1.95 -12.25
C VAL A 62 12.44 -0.46 -11.93
N LYS A 63 12.12 0.34 -12.94
CA LYS A 63 11.93 1.80 -12.81
C LYS A 63 10.65 2.24 -13.51
N CYS A 64 10.11 3.37 -13.05
CA CYS A 64 8.95 4.05 -13.63
C CYS A 64 9.23 5.56 -13.75
N ASP A 65 10.46 5.92 -14.10
CA ASP A 65 10.97 7.28 -14.31
C ASP A 65 10.89 7.73 -15.78
N PHE A 66 9.98 7.12 -16.54
CA PHE A 66 9.72 7.41 -17.95
C PHE A 66 8.21 7.39 -18.25
N GLN A 67 7.79 8.00 -19.36
CA GLN A 67 6.39 7.99 -19.77
C GLN A 67 5.91 6.58 -20.17
N PRO A 68 4.65 6.19 -19.88
CA PRO A 68 3.53 7.05 -19.48
C PRO A 68 3.39 7.29 -17.97
N TYR A 69 4.27 6.73 -17.13
CA TYR A 69 4.19 6.91 -15.68
C TYR A 69 4.22 8.39 -15.29
N GLY A 70 3.48 8.75 -14.25
CA GLY A 70 3.37 10.13 -13.79
C GLY A 70 2.65 11.11 -14.73
N ILE A 71 1.96 10.67 -15.79
CA ILE A 71 1.23 11.57 -16.71
C ILE A 71 0.18 12.45 -15.99
N ASN A 72 -0.42 11.95 -14.92
CA ASN A 72 -1.36 12.65 -14.04
C ASN A 72 -0.69 13.16 -12.74
N PHE A 73 0.63 13.01 -12.60
CA PHE A 73 1.40 13.45 -11.44
C PHE A 73 2.05 14.81 -11.69
N GLN A 74 1.82 15.77 -10.79
CA GLN A 74 2.39 17.14 -10.75
C GLN A 74 3.23 17.56 -11.97
N GLY A 75 2.58 18.13 -12.99
CA GLY A 75 3.26 18.60 -14.21
C GLY A 75 3.57 17.51 -15.24
N GLY A 76 3.03 16.30 -15.07
CA GLY A 76 3.26 15.16 -15.97
C GLY A 76 4.64 14.53 -15.81
N VAL A 77 5.27 14.66 -14.64
CA VAL A 77 6.67 14.25 -14.41
C VAL A 77 6.72 12.82 -13.86
N PRO A 78 7.42 11.89 -14.53
CA PRO A 78 7.61 10.54 -14.02
C PRO A 78 8.64 10.54 -12.88
N THR A 79 8.19 10.37 -11.63
CA THR A 79 9.08 10.36 -10.46
C THR A 79 9.56 8.98 -10.04
N GLY A 80 9.25 7.91 -10.78
CA GLY A 80 9.47 6.54 -10.33
C GLY A 80 8.32 5.94 -9.52
N ARG A 81 7.16 6.61 -9.44
CA ARG A 81 5.91 6.02 -8.95
C ARG A 81 5.38 5.04 -9.99
N PHE A 82 5.00 3.83 -9.55
CA PHE A 82 4.49 2.77 -10.42
C PHE A 82 3.02 2.98 -10.81
N CYS A 83 2.64 4.22 -11.11
CA CYS A 83 1.32 4.62 -11.58
C CYS A 83 1.40 5.95 -12.33
N ASP A 84 0.26 6.38 -12.86
CA ASP A 84 0.15 7.65 -13.59
C ASP A 84 0.16 8.88 -12.65
N GLY A 85 0.02 8.68 -11.34
CA GLY A 85 -0.32 9.74 -10.41
C GLY A 85 0.26 9.52 -9.02
N ARG A 86 -0.58 9.77 -8.01
CA ARG A 86 -0.25 9.60 -6.60
C ARG A 86 -0.40 8.14 -6.19
N VAL A 87 0.54 7.63 -5.41
CA VAL A 87 0.50 6.26 -4.86
C VAL A 87 -0.32 6.24 -3.55
N PRO A 88 -0.78 5.07 -3.06
CA PRO A 88 -1.52 4.97 -1.80
C PRO A 88 -0.91 5.70 -0.61
N ALA A 89 0.43 5.73 -0.49
CA ALA A 89 1.12 6.48 0.56
C ALA A 89 0.85 8.00 0.47
N ASP A 90 0.81 8.57 -0.74
CA ASP A 90 0.49 9.98 -0.96
C ASP A 90 -0.96 10.29 -0.59
N LEU A 91 -1.89 9.41 -1.00
CA LEU A 91 -3.32 9.58 -0.76
C LEU A 91 -3.63 9.53 0.73
N LEU A 92 -3.06 8.55 1.45
CA LEU A 92 -3.22 8.42 2.89
C LEU A 92 -2.59 9.60 3.64
N ALA A 93 -1.39 10.04 3.24
CA ALA A 93 -0.71 11.16 3.89
C ALA A 93 -1.51 12.47 3.78
N GLU A 94 -2.19 12.69 2.66
CA GLU A 94 -3.05 13.86 2.48
C GLU A 94 -4.35 13.74 3.26
N GLU A 95 -5.00 12.56 3.21
CA GLU A 95 -6.26 12.32 3.92
C GLU A 95 -6.10 12.55 5.43
N VAL A 96 -4.94 12.19 6.00
CA VAL A 96 -4.65 12.44 7.42
C VAL A 96 -4.00 13.81 7.69
N GLY A 97 -3.92 14.68 6.69
CA GLY A 97 -3.51 16.07 6.84
C GLY A 97 -2.00 16.31 7.05
N ILE A 98 -1.14 15.41 6.57
CA ILE A 98 0.32 15.52 6.74
C ILE A 98 0.95 16.32 5.58
N LYS A 99 0.76 15.84 4.35
CA LYS A 99 1.33 16.40 3.11
C LYS A 99 0.62 15.80 1.89
N SER A 100 0.69 16.47 0.74
CA SER A 100 0.08 15.97 -0.50
C SER A 100 0.88 14.86 -1.19
N VAL A 101 2.20 14.81 -0.98
CA VAL A 101 3.13 13.88 -1.63
C VAL A 101 4.19 13.42 -0.66
N VAL A 102 4.40 12.12 -0.55
CA VAL A 102 5.46 11.47 0.24
C VAL A 102 6.71 11.31 -0.64
N PRO A 103 7.88 11.85 -0.24
CA PRO A 103 9.08 11.71 -1.04
C PRO A 103 9.79 10.37 -0.78
N ALA A 104 10.60 9.95 -1.75
CA ALA A 104 11.47 8.79 -1.63
C ALA A 104 12.62 9.09 -0.65
N TYR A 105 12.99 8.15 0.21
CA TYR A 105 14.10 8.33 1.14
C TYR A 105 15.46 8.55 0.45
N LEU A 106 15.64 7.99 -0.76
CA LEU A 106 16.85 8.17 -1.54
C LEU A 106 16.84 9.39 -2.46
N ASP A 107 15.82 10.25 -2.41
CA ASP A 107 15.82 11.49 -3.19
C ASP A 107 16.94 12.43 -2.69
N PRO A 108 17.90 12.82 -3.55
CA PRO A 108 19.01 13.69 -3.16
C PRO A 108 18.56 15.09 -2.71
N ASN A 109 17.32 15.48 -3.01
CA ASN A 109 16.76 16.79 -2.67
C ASN A 109 15.90 16.77 -1.39
N LEU A 110 15.92 15.69 -0.61
CA LEU A 110 15.16 15.60 0.64
C LEU A 110 15.47 16.75 1.59
N THR A 111 14.42 17.37 2.12
CA THR A 111 14.54 18.42 3.13
C THR A 111 14.38 17.87 4.54
N PRO A 112 14.87 18.58 5.58
CA PRO A 112 14.57 18.22 6.97
C PRO A 112 13.07 18.13 7.28
N LYS A 113 12.25 18.99 6.65
CA LYS A 113 10.79 18.96 6.81
C LYS A 113 10.21 17.65 6.26
N ASP A 114 10.72 17.17 5.14
CA ASP A 114 10.28 15.91 4.55
C ASP A 114 10.51 14.74 5.48
N LEU A 115 11.71 14.67 6.07
CA LEU A 115 12.03 13.66 7.08
C LEU A 115 11.06 13.72 8.25
N LEU A 116 10.83 14.91 8.83
CA LEU A 116 9.94 15.06 9.99
C LEU A 116 8.46 14.77 9.72
N THR A 117 8.05 14.81 8.45
CA THR A 117 6.67 14.54 8.03
C THR A 117 6.53 13.21 7.28
N GLY A 118 7.62 12.46 7.13
CA GLY A 118 7.63 11.08 6.63
C GLY A 118 8.03 10.93 5.16
N VAL A 119 8.55 9.74 4.85
CA VAL A 119 9.18 9.35 3.59
C VAL A 119 8.80 7.90 3.26
N SER A 120 8.99 7.49 2.00
CA SER A 120 8.92 6.08 1.61
C SER A 120 10.31 5.47 1.50
N PHE A 121 10.52 4.32 2.12
CA PHE A 121 11.68 3.44 1.94
C PHE A 121 11.42 2.34 0.91
N ALA A 122 10.19 2.23 0.41
CA ALA A 122 9.77 1.14 -0.46
C ALA A 122 10.50 1.12 -1.80
N SER A 123 10.53 -0.03 -2.45
CA SER A 123 11.28 -0.27 -3.67
C SER A 123 10.55 -1.27 -4.55
N GLY A 124 10.26 -0.89 -5.80
CA GLY A 124 9.65 -1.80 -6.77
C GLY A 124 10.44 -3.10 -6.93
N GLY A 125 9.75 -4.24 -6.87
CA GLY A 125 10.37 -5.58 -6.91
C GLY A 125 10.83 -6.10 -5.55
N SER A 126 10.49 -5.43 -4.45
CA SER A 126 10.79 -5.91 -3.10
C SER A 126 9.73 -6.86 -2.56
N GLY A 127 10.08 -7.62 -1.53
CA GLY A 127 9.22 -8.65 -0.98
C GLY A 127 9.66 -9.13 0.39
N TYR A 128 8.85 -10.00 0.97
CA TYR A 128 9.13 -10.67 2.25
C TYR A 128 10.20 -11.76 2.14
N ASP A 129 10.28 -12.46 1.01
CA ASP A 129 11.32 -13.46 0.74
C ASP A 129 12.60 -12.74 0.31
N PRO A 130 13.75 -12.97 0.99
CA PRO A 130 15.02 -12.36 0.63
C PRO A 130 15.52 -12.65 -0.79
N ILE A 131 14.97 -13.65 -1.50
CA ILE A 131 15.29 -13.87 -2.92
C ILE A 131 14.61 -12.88 -3.84
N THR A 132 13.37 -12.48 -3.55
CA THR A 132 12.52 -11.63 -4.39
C THR A 132 13.25 -10.37 -4.87
N PRO A 133 13.78 -9.50 -3.98
CA PRO A 133 14.49 -8.30 -4.42
C PRO A 133 15.80 -8.60 -5.17
N LYS A 134 16.42 -9.77 -4.96
CA LYS A 134 17.68 -10.13 -5.65
C LYS A 134 17.47 -10.42 -7.13
N LEU A 135 16.30 -10.94 -7.50
CA LEU A 135 15.98 -11.28 -8.90
C LEU A 135 16.08 -10.08 -9.83
N VAL A 136 15.83 -8.88 -9.29
CA VAL A 136 15.77 -7.63 -10.05
C VAL A 136 16.65 -6.52 -9.47
N ALA A 137 17.56 -6.85 -8.54
CA ALA A 137 18.42 -5.91 -7.84
C ALA A 137 17.67 -4.74 -7.17
N ALA A 138 16.48 -5.01 -6.62
CA ALA A 138 15.68 -4.07 -5.83
C ALA A 138 16.20 -3.95 -4.39
N ILE A 139 15.71 -2.95 -3.65
CA ILE A 139 16.05 -2.74 -2.25
C ILE A 139 15.23 -3.71 -1.39
N SER A 140 15.88 -4.65 -0.73
CA SER A 140 15.23 -5.63 0.16
C SER A 140 14.60 -4.96 1.38
N LEU A 141 13.54 -5.55 1.97
CA LEU A 141 12.96 -5.05 3.23
C LEU A 141 14.01 -4.89 4.34
N GLN A 142 14.98 -5.80 4.44
CA GLN A 142 16.09 -5.65 5.39
C GLN A 142 16.89 -4.36 5.13
N LYS A 143 17.18 -4.04 3.86
CA LYS A 143 17.88 -2.79 3.52
C LYS A 143 17.01 -1.56 3.77
N GLN A 144 15.70 -1.65 3.54
CA GLN A 144 14.75 -0.59 3.89
C GLN A 144 14.75 -0.31 5.40
N LEU A 145 14.89 -1.36 6.23
CA LEU A 145 15.02 -1.21 7.68
C LEU A 145 16.34 -0.51 8.07
N GLU A 146 17.46 -0.83 7.42
CA GLU A 146 18.73 -0.11 7.65
C GLU A 146 18.62 1.38 7.30
N TYR A 147 17.93 1.72 6.21
CA TYR A 147 17.64 3.11 5.88
C TYR A 147 16.74 3.79 6.92
N PHE A 148 15.81 3.03 7.50
CA PHE A 148 14.99 3.53 8.59
C PHE A 148 15.79 3.79 9.88
N GLU A 149 16.77 2.95 10.22
CA GLU A 149 17.69 3.20 11.33
C GLU A 149 18.48 4.50 11.11
N GLU A 150 18.98 4.72 9.90
CA GLU A 150 19.66 5.98 9.54
C GLU A 150 18.69 7.17 9.64
N TYR A 151 17.46 7.03 9.17
CA TYR A 151 16.40 8.03 9.30
C TYR A 151 16.11 8.37 10.77
N ILE A 152 16.07 7.38 11.67
CA ILE A 152 15.84 7.60 13.11
C ILE A 152 16.91 8.53 13.68
N GLU A 153 18.19 8.28 13.37
CA GLU A 153 19.28 9.14 13.85
C GLU A 153 19.24 10.53 13.22
N LYS A 154 18.89 10.65 11.92
CA LYS A 154 18.67 11.96 11.27
C LYS A 154 17.56 12.76 11.96
N VAL A 155 16.41 12.13 12.23
CA VAL A 155 15.28 12.77 12.93
C VAL A 155 15.67 13.17 14.35
N LYS A 156 16.35 12.28 15.09
CA LYS A 156 16.86 12.58 16.43
C LYS A 156 17.80 13.79 16.43
N ASN A 157 18.70 13.91 15.46
CA ASN A 157 19.59 15.06 15.34
C ASN A 157 18.85 16.37 15.05
N LEU A 158 17.71 16.30 14.35
CA LEU A 158 16.90 17.47 14.00
C LEU A 158 16.02 17.97 15.16
N VAL A 159 15.46 17.06 15.96
CA VAL A 159 14.42 17.42 16.95
C VAL A 159 14.66 16.91 18.38
N GLY A 160 15.76 16.19 18.61
CA GLY A 160 16.08 15.58 19.89
C GLY A 160 15.33 14.27 20.16
N GLU A 161 15.77 13.57 21.22
CA GLU A 161 15.32 12.23 21.58
C GLU A 161 13.82 12.15 21.87
N GLU A 162 13.31 13.06 22.70
CA GLU A 162 11.90 13.08 23.13
C GLU A 162 10.95 13.28 21.95
N ARG A 163 11.23 14.27 21.09
CA ARG A 163 10.38 14.56 19.93
C ARG A 163 10.49 13.47 18.86
N LYS A 164 11.67 12.87 18.67
CA LYS A 164 11.84 11.69 17.81
C LYS A 164 10.95 10.54 18.29
N ASN A 165 10.98 10.23 19.58
CA ASN A 165 10.15 9.15 20.16
C ASN A 165 8.66 9.46 20.00
N PHE A 166 8.25 10.72 20.17
CA PHE A 166 6.88 11.16 19.88
C PHE A 166 6.50 10.92 18.41
N ILE A 167 7.37 11.25 17.46
CA ILE A 167 7.13 11.03 16.02
C ILE A 167 6.94 9.54 15.75
N LEU A 168 7.86 8.68 16.20
CA LEU A 168 7.78 7.24 15.96
C LEU A 168 6.51 6.60 16.54
N ALA A 169 6.13 6.99 17.76
CA ALA A 169 4.96 6.42 18.43
C ALA A 169 3.61 6.90 17.85
N ASN A 170 3.56 8.07 17.20
CA ASN A 170 2.31 8.68 16.74
C ASN A 170 2.15 8.73 15.21
N SER A 171 3.20 8.46 14.45
CA SER A 171 3.17 8.40 12.98
C SER A 171 2.49 7.14 12.48
N LEU A 172 1.99 7.19 11.25
CA LEU A 172 1.44 6.03 10.55
C LEU A 172 2.56 5.33 9.76
N PHE A 173 2.67 4.02 9.93
CA PHE A 173 3.63 3.19 9.22
C PHE A 173 2.89 2.25 8.28
N LEU A 174 3.25 2.23 7.00
CA LEU A 174 2.70 1.32 6.00
C LEU A 174 3.71 0.21 5.72
N LEU A 175 3.25 -1.03 5.68
CA LEU A 175 4.02 -2.18 5.20
C LEU A 175 3.24 -2.85 4.06
N VAL A 176 3.74 -2.71 2.84
CA VAL A 176 3.10 -3.20 1.62
C VAL A 176 4.07 -4.09 0.85
N ALA A 177 4.04 -5.39 1.10
CA ALA A 177 4.90 -6.35 0.43
C ALA A 177 4.16 -7.68 0.25
N GLY A 178 4.71 -8.57 -0.57
CA GLY A 178 4.14 -9.90 -0.81
C GLY A 178 3.66 -10.13 -2.24
N SER A 179 3.36 -9.05 -2.98
CA SER A 179 2.87 -9.16 -4.35
C SER A 179 3.95 -9.78 -5.26
N ASP A 180 5.16 -9.24 -5.19
CA ASP A 180 6.30 -9.72 -5.96
C ASP A 180 6.74 -11.14 -5.54
N ASP A 181 6.60 -11.49 -4.25
CA ASP A 181 6.92 -12.83 -3.75
C ASP A 181 6.02 -13.90 -4.39
N ILE A 182 4.70 -13.67 -4.39
CA ILE A 182 3.71 -14.59 -4.96
C ILE A 182 3.83 -14.62 -6.48
N ALA A 183 3.98 -13.47 -7.15
CA ALA A 183 4.10 -13.38 -8.60
C ALA A 183 5.33 -14.16 -9.12
N ASN A 184 6.50 -13.90 -8.54
CA ASN A 184 7.74 -14.56 -8.94
C ASN A 184 7.76 -16.06 -8.61
N THR A 185 7.05 -16.49 -7.56
CA THR A 185 7.01 -17.88 -7.12
C THR A 185 5.99 -18.73 -7.90
N TYR A 186 4.80 -18.20 -8.18
CA TYR A 186 3.71 -19.01 -8.73
C TYR A 186 3.32 -18.68 -10.17
N TYR A 187 3.75 -17.54 -10.72
CA TYR A 187 3.35 -17.12 -12.07
C TYR A 187 4.53 -16.94 -13.02
N ASP A 188 5.55 -16.17 -12.64
CA ASP A 188 6.56 -15.72 -13.60
C ASP A 188 7.78 -16.64 -13.68
N LEU A 189 8.56 -16.70 -12.59
CA LEU A 189 9.90 -17.33 -12.61
C LEU A 189 9.92 -18.71 -11.96
N HIS A 190 8.83 -19.10 -11.29
CA HIS A 190 8.81 -20.26 -10.41
C HIS A 190 10.00 -20.31 -9.46
N ALA A 191 10.35 -19.15 -8.88
CA ALA A 191 11.59 -18.95 -8.13
C ALA A 191 11.76 -19.86 -6.90
N ARG A 192 10.65 -20.39 -6.38
CA ARG A 192 10.57 -21.25 -5.19
C ARG A 192 9.74 -22.51 -5.47
N PRO A 193 10.16 -23.39 -6.39
CA PRO A 193 9.33 -24.51 -6.88
C PRO A 193 9.08 -25.60 -5.82
N HIS A 194 9.82 -25.56 -4.71
CA HIS A 194 9.68 -26.50 -3.60
C HIS A 194 8.64 -26.09 -2.56
N TYR A 195 8.09 -24.88 -2.65
CA TYR A 195 7.04 -24.42 -1.75
C TYR A 195 5.66 -24.57 -2.41
N ASP A 196 4.73 -25.20 -1.70
CA ASP A 196 3.31 -25.03 -1.98
C ASP A 196 2.79 -23.70 -1.43
N VAL A 197 1.57 -23.34 -1.77
CA VAL A 197 0.97 -22.03 -1.41
C VAL A 197 0.89 -21.85 0.11
N ASP A 198 0.54 -22.90 0.85
CA ASP A 198 0.35 -22.84 2.30
C ASP A 198 1.69 -22.59 3.03
N SER A 199 2.71 -23.38 2.69
CA SER A 199 4.05 -23.23 3.28
C SER A 199 4.71 -21.90 2.91
N TYR A 200 4.52 -21.39 1.69
CA TYR A 200 5.09 -20.11 1.28
C TYR A 200 4.39 -18.92 1.93
N THR A 201 3.06 -18.92 1.97
CA THR A 201 2.31 -17.84 2.64
C THR A 201 2.57 -17.84 4.15
N THR A 202 2.82 -19.00 4.76
CA THR A 202 3.31 -19.10 6.14
C THR A 202 4.69 -18.43 6.30
N LEU A 203 5.63 -18.68 5.38
CA LEU A 203 6.94 -17.99 5.39
C LEU A 203 6.78 -16.47 5.29
N MET A 204 5.92 -15.99 4.38
CA MET A 204 5.65 -14.57 4.20
C MET A 204 5.02 -13.95 5.46
N ALA A 205 4.03 -14.61 6.07
CA ALA A 205 3.38 -14.14 7.28
C ALA A 205 4.36 -14.06 8.46
N ASN A 206 5.26 -15.03 8.60
CA ASN A 206 6.33 -14.99 9.61
C ASN A 206 7.29 -13.82 9.37
N SER A 207 7.73 -13.60 8.12
CA SER A 207 8.58 -12.48 7.73
C SER A 207 7.91 -11.12 8.02
N ALA A 208 6.61 -10.99 7.72
CA ALA A 208 5.82 -9.80 8.04
C ALA A 208 5.74 -9.57 9.55
N SER A 209 5.46 -10.61 10.33
CA SER A 209 5.42 -10.57 11.80
C SER A 209 6.77 -10.12 12.38
N ASP A 210 7.88 -10.71 11.91
CA ASP A 210 9.22 -10.34 12.33
C ASP A 210 9.55 -8.88 12.02
N PHE A 211 9.20 -8.41 10.82
CA PHE A 211 9.41 -7.01 10.44
C PHE A 211 8.60 -6.04 11.32
N VAL A 212 7.33 -6.36 11.58
CA VAL A 212 6.47 -5.59 12.49
C VAL A 212 7.03 -5.57 13.91
N ASN A 213 7.52 -6.70 14.42
CA ASN A 213 8.15 -6.80 15.74
C ASN A 213 9.41 -5.92 15.83
N LYS A 214 10.24 -5.89 14.78
CA LYS A 214 11.39 -4.98 14.70
C LYS A 214 10.95 -3.52 14.75
N LEU A 215 9.98 -3.10 13.92
CA LEU A 215 9.42 -1.75 13.96
C LEU A 215 8.91 -1.38 15.36
N TYR A 216 8.18 -2.30 15.99
CA TYR A 216 7.69 -2.10 17.36
C TYR A 216 8.83 -1.92 18.38
N GLY A 217 9.94 -2.64 18.19
CA GLY A 217 11.19 -2.48 18.95
C GLY A 217 11.80 -1.07 18.86
N TYR A 218 11.67 -0.38 17.72
CA TYR A 218 12.09 1.02 17.56
C TYR A 218 11.09 2.04 18.16
N GLY A 219 10.01 1.60 18.79
CA GLY A 219 9.01 2.49 19.38
C GLY A 219 7.82 2.82 18.48
N VAL A 220 7.71 2.17 17.32
CA VAL A 220 6.57 2.35 16.39
C VAL A 220 5.30 1.71 16.98
N ARG A 221 4.14 2.37 16.84
CA ARG A 221 2.87 1.90 17.43
C ARG A 221 1.68 1.82 16.48
N ARG A 222 1.71 2.48 15.33
CA ARG A 222 0.59 2.50 14.37
C ARG A 222 1.07 1.96 13.02
N ILE A 223 0.86 0.66 12.82
CA ILE A 223 1.37 -0.06 11.64
C ILE A 223 0.17 -0.62 10.89
N ALA A 224 0.04 -0.24 9.62
CA ALA A 224 -0.90 -0.83 8.67
C ALA A 224 -0.14 -1.83 7.79
N VAL A 225 -0.49 -3.11 7.91
CA VAL A 225 0.05 -4.19 7.09
C VAL A 225 -0.98 -4.54 6.03
N PHE A 226 -0.59 -4.47 4.76
CA PHE A 226 -1.49 -4.70 3.63
C PHE A 226 -1.38 -6.15 3.14
N GLY A 227 -2.53 -6.75 2.83
CA GLY A 227 -2.58 -8.05 2.16
C GLY A 227 -2.31 -7.93 0.67
N ALA A 228 -1.92 -9.04 0.05
CA ALA A 228 -1.73 -9.10 -1.40
C ALA A 228 -3.09 -8.95 -2.13
N PRO A 229 -3.13 -8.20 -3.25
CA PRO A 229 -4.31 -8.14 -4.11
C PRO A 229 -4.54 -9.48 -4.84
N PRO A 230 -5.66 -9.67 -5.55
CA PRO A 230 -5.89 -10.86 -6.37
C PRO A 230 -4.95 -10.90 -7.59
N LEU A 231 -3.71 -11.34 -7.39
CA LEU A 231 -2.63 -11.27 -8.38
C LEU A 231 -2.92 -12.04 -9.66
N GLY A 232 -3.64 -13.17 -9.60
CA GLY A 232 -4.05 -13.90 -10.81
C GLY A 232 -4.92 -13.08 -11.77
N CYS A 233 -5.55 -12.01 -11.28
CA CYS A 233 -6.39 -11.12 -12.06
C CYS A 233 -5.70 -9.87 -12.60
N ILE A 234 -4.41 -9.65 -12.31
CA ILE A 234 -3.71 -8.48 -12.87
C ILE A 234 -3.46 -8.68 -14.37
N PRO A 235 -3.37 -7.59 -15.18
CA PRO A 235 -3.30 -7.70 -16.64
C PRO A 235 -2.17 -8.58 -17.16
N SER A 236 -0.98 -8.53 -16.57
CA SER A 236 0.16 -9.37 -16.96
C SER A 236 -0.13 -10.85 -16.76
N GLN A 237 -0.62 -11.24 -15.59
CA GLN A 237 -0.89 -12.65 -15.24
C GLN A 237 -2.04 -13.20 -16.09
N ARG A 238 -3.10 -12.42 -16.31
CA ARG A 238 -4.18 -12.79 -17.23
C ARG A 238 -3.71 -12.94 -18.67
N THR A 239 -2.76 -12.11 -19.10
CA THR A 239 -2.22 -12.17 -20.47
C THR A 239 -1.30 -13.37 -20.67
N LEU A 240 -0.46 -13.69 -19.69
CA LEU A 240 0.52 -14.77 -19.78
C LEU A 240 -0.07 -16.15 -19.44
N GLY A 241 -0.94 -16.23 -18.43
CA GLY A 241 -1.47 -17.49 -17.89
C GLY A 241 -2.97 -17.72 -18.08
N GLY A 242 -3.76 -16.70 -18.42
CA GLY A 242 -5.23 -16.79 -18.48
C GLY A 242 -5.81 -17.41 -19.75
N GLY A 243 -4.98 -17.97 -20.64
CA GLY A 243 -5.41 -18.54 -21.93
C GLY A 243 -6.07 -17.52 -22.86
N LEU A 244 -6.80 -18.00 -23.88
CA LEU A 244 -7.43 -17.15 -24.90
C LEU A 244 -8.44 -16.15 -24.31
N LEU A 245 -9.12 -16.55 -23.24
CA LEU A 245 -10.14 -15.73 -22.58
C LEU A 245 -9.55 -14.79 -21.51
N ARG A 246 -8.25 -14.88 -21.24
CA ARG A 246 -7.56 -14.11 -20.20
C ARG A 246 -8.30 -14.22 -18.86
N VAL A 247 -8.65 -15.44 -18.46
CA VAL A 247 -9.33 -15.68 -17.18
C VAL A 247 -8.38 -15.45 -16.01
N CYS A 248 -8.95 -15.15 -14.86
CA CYS A 248 -8.39 -15.57 -13.59
C CYS A 248 -8.99 -16.96 -13.28
#